data_AF-A0A662V2T7-F1
#
_entry.id   AF-A0A662V2T7-F1
#
_cell.length_a   1.000
_cell.length_b   1.000
_cell.length_c   1.000
_cell.angle_alpha   90.00
_cell.angle_beta   90.00
_cell.angle_gamma   90.00
#
_symmetry.space_group_name_H-M   'P 1'
#
loop_
_entity.id
_entity.type
_entity.pdbx_description
1 polymer ?
#
loop_
_entity_poly.entity_id
_entity_poly.type
_entity_poly.pdbx_seq_one_letter_code
_entity_poly.pdbx_strand_id
1 'polypeptide(L)'
;MPTTPRFIVDAMLGDLARWLRMLGYDTKYNKNYEDWQLIKIAMDEDRILLTRDMSLFRRANTTFRKAGRDRLRAFYLEWGDIEDVLANLAILLRRKLSIDLRLDIDPLDTRCPICNSPLRYTTSLVEIAGRVPEVIANRYREFWICSGCGKVYWRGKHWITIEEKLKKAKEKISSSMISKEAKITKKFLLRSRRKHIRRETKA
;
A
#
# COMPACT_ATOMS: atom_id res chain seq x y z
N MET A 1 -2.48 -17.78 -2.69
CA MET A 1 -1.76 -16.98 -3.72
C MET A 1 -1.41 -15.63 -3.11
N PRO A 2 -0.31 -14.94 -3.50
CA PRO A 2 -0.06 -13.57 -3.03
C PRO A 2 -1.23 -12.66 -3.43
N THR A 3 -1.63 -11.75 -2.55
CA THR A 3 -2.58 -10.70 -2.91
C THR A 3 -1.99 -9.85 -4.03
N THR A 4 -2.78 -9.66 -5.08
CA THR A 4 -2.50 -8.68 -6.13
C THR A 4 -3.07 -7.34 -5.69
N PRO A 5 -2.36 -6.23 -5.89
CA PRO A 5 -1.08 -6.10 -6.59
C PRO A 5 0.15 -6.48 -5.75
N ARG A 6 1.27 -6.77 -6.44
CA ARG A 6 2.60 -6.91 -5.83
C ARG A 6 3.39 -5.61 -5.97
N PHE A 7 4.24 -5.31 -5.00
CA PHE A 7 5.00 -4.07 -4.95
C PHE A 7 6.51 -4.31 -4.90
N ILE A 8 7.25 -3.32 -5.35
CA ILE A 8 8.65 -3.09 -5.01
C ILE A 8 8.83 -1.63 -4.63
N VAL A 9 9.53 -1.37 -3.53
CA VAL A 9 9.73 -0.02 -2.98
C VAL A 9 11.21 0.34 -2.99
N ASP A 10 11.51 1.63 -3.15
CA ASP A 10 12.87 2.16 -2.99
C ASP A 10 13.31 2.23 -1.52
N ALA A 11 14.57 2.64 -1.30
CA ALA A 11 15.15 2.78 0.02
C ALA A 11 14.42 3.81 0.91
N MET A 12 13.72 4.79 0.32
CA MET A 12 13.03 5.87 1.03
C MET A 12 11.66 5.45 1.58
N LEU A 13 11.14 4.31 1.14
CA LEU A 13 9.81 3.79 1.46
C LEU A 13 9.85 2.49 2.26
N GLY A 14 10.94 2.25 3.00
CA GLY A 14 11.08 1.05 3.84
C GLY A 14 9.98 0.90 4.88
N ASP A 15 9.44 2.01 5.42
CA ASP A 15 8.29 1.94 6.32
C ASP A 15 7.04 1.45 5.59
N LEU A 16 6.71 2.07 4.44
CA LEU A 16 5.59 1.64 3.60
C LEU A 16 5.69 0.16 3.21
N ALA A 17 6.91 -0.34 2.95
CA ALA A 17 7.14 -1.77 2.70
C ALA A 17 6.64 -2.64 3.85
N ARG A 18 6.96 -2.27 5.10
CA ARG A 18 6.51 -2.99 6.31
C ARG A 18 4.99 -3.00 6.40
N TRP A 19 4.35 -1.85 6.16
CA TRP A 19 2.88 -1.74 6.19
C TRP A 19 2.19 -2.56 5.12
N LEU A 20 2.65 -2.47 3.87
CA LEU A 20 2.07 -3.26 2.78
C LEU A 20 2.20 -4.77 3.05
N ARG A 21 3.31 -5.23 3.64
CA ARG A 21 3.49 -6.63 4.07
C ARG A 21 2.49 -7.04 5.15
N MET A 22 2.30 -6.20 6.18
CA MET A 22 1.30 -6.46 7.24
C MET A 22 -0.12 -6.56 6.68
N LEU A 23 -0.44 -5.74 5.67
CA LEU A 23 -1.71 -5.77 4.94
C LEU A 23 -1.85 -6.97 3.99
N GLY A 24 -0.83 -7.83 3.89
CA GLY A 24 -0.83 -9.04 3.08
C GLY A 24 -0.13 -8.92 1.74
N TYR A 25 0.23 -7.72 1.27
CA TYR A 25 0.79 -7.54 -0.07
C TYR A 25 2.25 -7.99 -0.16
N ASP A 26 2.57 -8.78 -1.19
CA ASP A 26 3.95 -9.13 -1.52
C ASP A 26 4.72 -7.87 -1.94
N THR A 27 5.60 -7.40 -1.06
CA THR A 27 6.33 -6.14 -1.22
C THR A 27 7.83 -6.35 -1.06
N LYS A 28 8.57 -6.28 -2.17
CA LYS A 28 10.04 -6.33 -2.15
C LYS A 28 10.63 -5.00 -1.68
N TYR A 29 11.63 -5.11 -0.82
CA TYR A 29 12.40 -3.98 -0.29
C TYR A 29 13.78 -4.48 0.09
N ASN A 30 14.80 -3.77 -0.37
CA ASN A 30 16.16 -3.85 0.12
C ASN A 30 16.76 -2.46 0.03
N LYS A 31 17.32 -1.95 1.14
CA LYS A 31 17.94 -0.63 1.18
C LYS A 31 19.15 -0.48 0.23
N ASN A 32 19.73 -1.60 -0.20
CA ASN A 32 20.89 -1.64 -1.08
C ASN A 32 20.52 -1.85 -2.56
N TYR A 33 19.23 -1.88 -2.92
CA TYR A 33 18.87 -1.96 -4.33
C TYR A 33 19.22 -0.67 -5.06
N GLU A 34 19.93 -0.84 -6.17
CA GLU A 34 20.15 0.23 -7.13
C GLU A 34 18.92 0.41 -8.03
N ASP A 35 18.79 1.60 -8.62
CA ASP A 35 17.65 1.97 -9.46
C ASP A 35 17.38 1.01 -10.61
N TRP A 36 18.44 0.52 -11.27
CA TRP A 36 18.29 -0.43 -12.37
C TRP A 36 17.78 -1.78 -11.87
N GLN A 37 18.17 -2.21 -10.66
CA GLN A 37 17.68 -3.44 -10.04
C GLN A 37 16.20 -3.31 -9.70
N LEU A 38 15.77 -2.17 -9.16
CA LEU A 38 14.36 -1.90 -8.86
C LEU A 38 13.50 -2.00 -10.13
N ILE A 39 13.93 -1.37 -11.22
CA ILE A 39 13.23 -1.41 -12.52
C ILE A 39 13.22 -2.84 -13.09
N LYS A 40 14.36 -3.54 -13.06
CA LYS A 40 14.48 -4.91 -13.57
C LYS A 40 13.55 -5.87 -12.81
N ILE A 41 13.59 -5.84 -11.47
CA ILE A 41 12.72 -6.68 -10.64
C ILE A 41 11.24 -6.33 -10.86
N ALA A 42 10.91 -5.04 -11.02
CA ALA A 42 9.55 -4.63 -11.34
C ALA A 42 9.04 -5.24 -12.66
N MET A 43 9.90 -5.31 -13.68
CA MET A 43 9.56 -5.92 -14.97
C MET A 43 9.49 -7.45 -14.92
N ASP A 44 10.50 -8.08 -14.33
CA ASP A 44 10.63 -9.54 -14.32
C ASP A 44 9.54 -10.20 -13.47
N GLU A 45 9.04 -9.49 -12.45
CA GLU A 45 8.05 -10.01 -11.50
C GLU A 45 6.71 -9.28 -11.55
N ASP A 46 6.44 -8.48 -12.58
CA ASP A 46 5.21 -7.69 -12.73
C ASP A 46 4.80 -6.95 -11.43
N ARG A 47 5.73 -6.19 -10.85
CA ARG A 47 5.51 -5.44 -9.60
C ARG A 47 5.29 -3.96 -9.89
N ILE A 48 4.40 -3.35 -9.12
CA ILE A 48 4.24 -1.90 -9.08
C ILE A 48 5.43 -1.32 -8.32
N LEU A 49 6.18 -0.42 -8.97
CA LEU A 49 7.30 0.28 -8.35
C LEU A 49 6.80 1.51 -7.60
N LEU A 50 7.11 1.62 -6.32
CA LEU A 50 6.79 2.79 -5.50
C LEU A 50 8.07 3.50 -5.12
N THR A 51 8.12 4.82 -5.29
CA THR A 51 9.33 5.61 -5.03
C THR A 51 9.02 7.03 -4.58
N ARG A 52 9.94 7.65 -3.84
CA ARG A 52 9.98 9.11 -3.62
C ARG A 52 11.05 9.81 -4.45
N ASP A 53 11.77 9.08 -5.29
CA ASP A 53 12.76 9.64 -6.20
C ASP A 53 12.08 9.93 -7.56
N MET A 54 12.01 11.22 -7.92
CA MET A 54 11.41 11.68 -9.17
C MET A 54 12.20 11.20 -10.40
N SER A 55 13.52 11.09 -10.31
CA SER A 55 14.39 10.60 -11.38
C SER A 55 14.18 9.09 -11.60
N LEU A 56 14.11 8.30 -10.52
CA LEU A 56 13.74 6.88 -10.61
C LEU A 56 12.33 6.71 -11.20
N PHE A 57 11.33 7.45 -10.70
CA PHE A 57 9.96 7.39 -11.20
C PHE A 57 9.86 7.66 -12.71
N ARG A 58 10.55 8.71 -13.20
CA ARG A 58 10.56 9.06 -14.63
C ARG A 58 11.25 7.99 -15.46
N ARG A 59 12.43 7.54 -15.02
CA ARG A 59 13.22 6.52 -15.71
C ARG A 59 12.45 5.19 -15.79
N ALA A 60 11.86 4.74 -14.68
CA ALA A 60 11.08 3.51 -14.63
C ALA A 60 9.92 3.52 -15.65
N ASN A 61 9.09 4.57 -15.62
CA ASN A 61 7.95 4.67 -16.55
C ASN A 61 8.39 4.78 -18.02
N THR A 62 9.49 5.48 -18.32
CA THR A 62 10.05 5.49 -19.68
C THR A 62 10.53 4.10 -20.12
N THR A 63 11.23 3.39 -19.23
CA THR A 63 11.72 2.03 -19.52
C THR A 63 10.57 1.05 -19.74
N PHE A 64 9.53 1.08 -18.89
CA PHE A 64 8.36 0.21 -19.05
C PHE A 64 7.66 0.44 -20.39
N ARG A 65 7.47 1.70 -20.80
CA ARG A 65 6.87 2.05 -22.09
C ARG A 65 7.71 1.57 -23.27
N LYS A 66 9.03 1.78 -23.23
CA LYS A 66 9.95 1.32 -24.29
C LYS A 66 9.94 -0.20 -24.43
N ALA A 67 9.74 -0.92 -23.34
CA ALA A 67 9.64 -2.39 -23.32
C ALA A 67 8.24 -2.92 -23.68
N GLY A 68 7.28 -2.06 -24.09
CA GLY A 68 5.91 -2.48 -24.40
C GLY A 68 5.10 -2.95 -23.17
N ARG A 69 5.55 -2.61 -21.95
CA ARG A 69 4.91 -3.01 -20.69
C ARG A 69 3.96 -1.93 -20.18
N ASP A 70 2.98 -1.53 -20.98
CA ASP A 70 2.06 -0.41 -20.66
C ASP A 70 1.22 -0.62 -19.38
N ARG A 71 1.10 -1.88 -18.94
CA ARG A 71 0.41 -2.25 -17.70
C ARG A 71 1.25 -2.00 -16.45
N LEU A 72 2.59 -1.95 -16.57
CA LEU A 72 3.47 -1.63 -15.46
C LEU A 72 3.53 -0.13 -15.25
N ARG A 73 3.46 0.27 -13.97
CA ARG A 73 3.57 1.67 -13.58
C ARG A 73 4.48 1.80 -12.37
N ALA A 74 5.31 2.83 -12.40
CA ALA A 74 5.89 3.38 -11.18
C ALA A 74 4.95 4.46 -10.64
N PHE A 75 4.86 4.60 -9.31
CA PHE A 75 4.17 5.69 -8.64
C PHE A 75 5.14 6.49 -7.77
N TYR A 76 5.15 7.80 -7.98
CA TYR A 76 5.77 8.74 -7.08
C TYR A 76 4.83 9.00 -5.90
N LEU A 77 5.35 8.88 -4.68
CA LEU A 77 4.61 9.16 -3.45
C LEU A 77 5.20 10.39 -2.77
N GLU A 78 4.33 11.29 -2.31
CA GLU A 78 4.78 12.47 -1.57
C GLU A 78 5.19 12.13 -0.14
N TRP A 79 5.87 13.07 0.51
CA TRP A 79 6.16 13.01 1.93
C TRP A 79 4.87 13.15 2.76
N GLY A 80 4.85 12.48 3.90
CA GLY A 80 3.72 12.47 4.82
C GLY A 80 3.84 11.33 5.81
N ASP A 81 2.95 11.34 6.81
CA ASP A 81 2.83 10.24 7.74
C ASP A 81 2.30 8.99 7.02
N ILE A 82 2.45 7.82 7.64
CA ILE A 82 2.08 6.56 6.98
C ILE A 82 0.61 6.51 6.56
N GLU A 83 -0.29 7.10 7.34
CA GLU A 83 -1.71 7.19 6.98
C GLU A 83 -1.95 8.03 5.72
N ASP A 84 -1.17 9.10 5.50
CA ASP A 84 -1.23 9.93 4.29
C ASP A 84 -0.70 9.16 3.09
N VAL A 85 0.44 8.49 3.26
CA VAL A 85 1.09 7.72 2.19
C VAL A 85 0.20 6.55 1.75
N LEU A 86 -0.40 5.82 2.69
CA LEU A 86 -1.34 4.72 2.39
C LEU A 86 -2.61 5.23 1.68
N ALA A 87 -3.19 6.34 2.16
CA ALA A 87 -4.36 6.95 1.53
C ALA A 87 -4.05 7.42 0.10
N ASN A 88 -2.93 8.11 -0.09
CA ASN A 88 -2.47 8.58 -1.39
C ASN A 88 -2.22 7.42 -2.36
N LEU A 89 -1.57 6.35 -1.90
CA LEU A 89 -1.35 5.14 -2.70
C LEU A 89 -2.69 4.51 -3.12
N ALA A 90 -3.63 4.32 -2.18
CA ALA A 90 -4.95 3.76 -2.48
C ALA A 90 -5.69 4.57 -3.54
N ILE A 91 -5.69 5.91 -3.41
CA ILE A 91 -6.31 6.82 -4.38
C ILE A 91 -5.63 6.71 -5.75
N LEU A 92 -4.30 6.65 -5.80
CA LEU A 92 -3.54 6.53 -7.04
C LEU A 92 -3.84 5.20 -7.74
N LEU A 93 -3.80 4.09 -7.01
CA LEU A 93 -4.09 2.75 -7.54
C LEU A 93 -5.51 2.67 -8.10
N ARG A 94 -6.51 3.14 -7.35
CA ARG A 94 -7.90 3.14 -7.81
C ARG A 94 -8.08 3.99 -9.07
N ARG A 95 -7.48 5.18 -9.12
CA ARG A 95 -7.65 6.11 -10.24
C ARG A 95 -6.89 5.71 -11.51
N LYS A 96 -5.72 5.08 -11.36
CA LYS A 96 -4.79 4.84 -12.47
C LYS A 96 -4.82 3.40 -12.96
N LEU A 97 -5.24 2.46 -12.10
CA LEU A 97 -5.24 1.03 -12.38
C LEU A 97 -6.58 0.35 -12.04
N SER A 98 -7.58 1.06 -11.51
CA SER A 98 -8.85 0.48 -11.04
C SER A 98 -8.65 -0.61 -10.00
N ILE A 99 -7.65 -0.45 -9.13
CA ILE A 99 -7.33 -1.37 -8.04
C ILE A 99 -7.71 -0.71 -6.72
N ASP A 100 -8.55 -1.38 -5.92
CA ASP A 100 -8.83 -0.98 -4.55
C ASP A 100 -7.79 -1.58 -3.60
N LEU A 101 -7.06 -0.72 -2.88
CA LEU A 101 -6.10 -1.14 -1.87
C LEU A 101 -6.84 -1.43 -0.56
N ARG A 102 -6.95 -2.70 -0.19
CA ARG A 102 -7.39 -3.14 1.15
C ARG A 102 -6.45 -2.59 2.22
N LEU A 103 -7.02 -1.86 3.18
CA LEU A 103 -6.34 -1.28 4.35
C LEU A 103 -6.83 -1.94 5.65
N ASP A 104 -7.02 -3.25 5.59
CA ASP A 104 -7.42 -4.11 6.69
C ASP A 104 -6.37 -5.18 6.84
N ILE A 105 -6.06 -5.57 8.07
CA ILE A 105 -5.19 -6.71 8.31
C ILE A 105 -6.06 -7.95 8.39
N ASP A 106 -5.81 -8.90 7.50
CA ASP A 106 -6.43 -10.23 7.56
C ASP A 106 -5.46 -11.17 8.28
N PRO A 107 -5.80 -11.68 9.47
CA PRO A 107 -5.00 -12.66 10.21
C PRO A 107 -4.49 -13.84 9.37
N LEU A 108 -5.24 -14.27 8.38
CA LEU A 108 -4.92 -15.45 7.57
C LEU A 108 -4.14 -15.11 6.30
N ASP A 109 -4.02 -13.82 5.97
CA ASP A 109 -3.32 -13.31 4.81
C ASP A 109 -2.47 -12.09 5.18
N THR A 110 -1.37 -12.38 5.89
CA THR A 110 -0.34 -11.40 6.25
C THR A 110 1.05 -11.90 5.86
N ARG A 111 1.98 -10.96 5.69
CA ARG A 111 3.38 -11.23 5.43
C ARG A 111 4.27 -10.65 6.51
N CYS A 112 5.42 -11.29 6.70
CA CYS A 112 6.42 -10.84 7.63
C CYS A 112 6.89 -9.42 7.26
N PRO A 113 6.77 -8.43 8.16
CA PRO A 113 7.22 -7.06 7.88
C PRO A 113 8.72 -6.97 7.54
N ILE A 114 9.51 -7.96 8.00
CA ILE A 114 10.97 -7.98 7.85
C ILE A 114 11.37 -8.63 6.52
N CYS A 115 10.96 -9.88 6.30
CA CYS A 115 11.44 -10.69 5.16
C CYS A 115 10.41 -10.94 4.06
N ASN A 116 9.17 -10.43 4.18
CA ASN A 116 8.08 -10.56 3.20
C ASN A 116 7.50 -11.99 3.03
N SER A 117 8.06 -13.02 3.68
CA SER A 117 7.48 -14.37 3.66
C SER A 117 6.11 -14.42 4.34
N PRO A 118 5.18 -15.29 3.88
CA PRO A 118 3.88 -15.46 4.51
C PRO A 118 3.99 -15.78 6.01
N LEU A 119 3.06 -15.25 6.78
CA LEU A 119 2.89 -15.60 8.19
C LEU A 119 1.88 -16.74 8.31
N ARG A 120 2.22 -17.76 9.09
CA ARG A 120 1.28 -18.84 9.43
C ARG A 120 0.68 -18.58 10.80
N TYR A 121 -0.64 -18.48 10.83
CA TYR A 121 -1.42 -18.39 12.06
C TYR A 121 -1.32 -19.70 12.86
N THR A 122 -1.20 -19.59 14.19
CA THR A 122 -1.30 -20.72 15.11
C THR A 122 -1.78 -20.27 16.49
N THR A 123 -2.50 -21.16 17.17
CA THR A 123 -2.86 -21.05 18.59
C THR A 123 -2.09 -22.06 19.45
N SER A 124 -1.19 -22.84 18.84
CA SER A 124 -0.43 -23.88 19.53
C SER A 124 0.74 -23.29 20.30
N LEU A 125 0.70 -23.45 21.63
CA LEU A 125 1.80 -23.07 22.51
C LEU A 125 3.06 -23.92 22.28
N VAL A 126 2.90 -25.16 21.81
CA VAL A 126 4.02 -26.06 21.48
C VAL A 126 4.84 -25.48 20.31
N GLU A 127 4.18 -24.89 19.32
CA GLU A 127 4.86 -24.34 18.14
C GLU A 127 5.65 -23.05 18.41
N ILE A 128 5.28 -22.33 19.47
CA ILE A 128 5.90 -21.06 19.89
C ILE A 128 6.81 -21.22 21.11
N ALA A 129 6.84 -22.41 21.73
CA ALA A 129 7.71 -22.71 22.86
C ALA A 129 9.18 -22.44 22.52
N GLY A 130 9.89 -21.76 23.42
CA GLY A 130 11.30 -21.37 23.22
C GLY A 130 11.54 -20.29 22.16
N ARG A 131 10.51 -19.82 21.44
CA ARG A 131 10.60 -18.76 20.42
C ARG A 131 10.11 -17.40 20.90
N VAL A 132 9.34 -17.38 21.98
CA VAL A 132 8.88 -16.17 22.67
C VAL A 132 9.08 -16.32 24.18
N PRO A 133 9.25 -15.22 24.93
CA PRO A 133 9.27 -15.27 26.39
C PRO A 133 7.98 -15.88 26.95
N GLU A 134 8.09 -16.63 28.04
CA GLU A 134 6.95 -17.34 28.65
C GLU A 134 5.79 -16.40 29.04
N VAL A 135 6.10 -15.19 29.49
CA VAL A 135 5.11 -14.14 29.78
C VAL A 135 4.23 -13.82 28.57
N ILE A 136 4.79 -13.88 27.35
CA ILE A 136 4.06 -13.66 26.10
C ILE A 136 3.17 -14.87 25.80
N ALA A 137 3.71 -16.09 25.92
CA ALA A 137 2.96 -17.33 25.72
C ALA A 137 1.75 -17.44 26.67
N ASN A 138 1.90 -17.00 27.92
CA ASN A 138 0.84 -17.03 28.92
C ASN A 138 -0.21 -15.93 28.71
N ARG A 139 0.19 -14.76 28.20
CA ARG A 139 -0.68 -13.59 28.02
C ARG A 139 -1.52 -13.64 26.75
N TYR A 140 -0.98 -14.16 25.66
CA TYR A 140 -1.63 -14.14 24.35
C TYR A 140 -2.10 -15.54 23.92
N ARG A 141 -3.02 -15.61 22.96
CA ARG A 141 -3.60 -16.86 22.46
C ARG A 141 -3.44 -17.04 20.94
N GLU A 142 -3.18 -15.95 20.23
CA GLU A 142 -3.02 -15.93 18.79
C GLU A 142 -1.59 -15.55 18.42
N PHE A 143 -0.97 -16.37 17.59
CA PHE A 143 0.40 -16.18 17.14
C PHE A 143 0.53 -16.33 15.63
N TRP A 144 1.56 -15.70 15.09
CA TRP A 144 1.94 -15.80 13.69
C TRP A 144 3.42 -16.12 13.58
N ILE A 145 3.73 -17.24 12.93
CA ILE A 145 5.10 -17.68 12.72
C ILE A 145 5.48 -17.41 11.27
N CYS A 146 6.58 -16.68 11.06
CA CYS A 146 7.10 -16.45 9.73
C CYS A 146 7.74 -17.72 9.15
N SER A 147 7.34 -18.10 7.93
CA SER A 147 7.92 -19.26 7.21
C SER A 147 9.32 -19.02 6.65
N GLY A 148 9.79 -17.76 6.60
CA GLY A 148 11.11 -17.39 6.10
C GLY A 148 12.14 -17.23 7.21
N CYS A 149 11.94 -16.23 8.08
CA CYS A 149 12.91 -15.90 9.13
C CYS A 149 12.58 -16.50 10.52
N GLY A 150 11.49 -17.26 10.66
CA GLY A 150 11.09 -17.90 11.92
C GLY A 150 10.56 -16.96 13.01
N LYS A 151 10.53 -15.64 12.77
CA LYS A 151 10.04 -14.67 13.76
C LYS A 151 8.58 -14.93 14.13
N VAL A 152 8.27 -14.82 15.42
CA VAL A 152 6.94 -14.97 15.99
C VAL A 152 6.33 -13.60 16.30
N TYR A 153 5.07 -13.40 15.93
CA TYR A 153 4.29 -12.18 16.18
C TYR A 153 3.02 -12.52 16.96
N TRP A 154 2.50 -11.52 17.68
CA TRP A 154 1.24 -11.59 18.45
C TRP A 154 0.60 -10.20 18.50
N ARG A 155 -0.70 -10.14 18.81
CA ARG A 155 -1.47 -8.89 18.93
C ARG A 155 -1.20 -8.19 20.27
N GLY A 156 -0.02 -7.58 20.40
CA GLY A 156 0.33 -6.73 21.54
C GLY A 156 -0.21 -5.30 21.43
N LYS A 157 0.22 -4.42 22.34
CA LYS A 157 -0.17 -2.99 22.36
C LYS A 157 0.06 -2.27 21.02
N HIS A 158 1.11 -2.65 20.28
CA HIS A 158 1.43 -2.08 18.98
C HIS A 158 0.30 -2.23 17.95
N TRP A 159 -0.56 -3.24 18.11
CA TRP A 159 -1.71 -3.47 17.23
C TRP A 159 -2.72 -2.32 17.26
N ILE A 160 -2.93 -1.71 18.42
CA ILE A 160 -3.85 -0.56 18.59
C ILE A 160 -3.39 0.60 17.70
N THR A 161 -2.10 0.93 17.75
CA THR A 161 -1.52 1.98 16.90
C THR A 161 -1.63 1.65 15.42
N ILE A 162 -1.49 0.37 15.05
CA ILE A 162 -1.67 -0.07 13.67
C ILE A 162 -3.11 0.19 13.19
N GLU A 163 -4.10 -0.25 13.97
CA GLU A 163 -5.51 -0.07 13.66
C GLU A 163 -5.91 1.41 13.57
N GLU A 164 -5.42 2.25 14.50
CA GLU A 164 -5.64 3.70 14.47
C GLU A 164 -5.11 4.35 13.19
N LYS A 165 -3.90 3.98 12.76
CA LYS A 165 -3.28 4.52 11.54
C LYS A 165 -4.03 4.06 10.29
N LEU A 166 -4.47 2.81 10.23
CA LEU A 166 -5.30 2.30 9.12
C LEU A 166 -6.66 3.00 9.09
N LYS A 167 -7.29 3.23 10.24
CA LYS A 167 -8.55 3.98 10.34
C LYS A 167 -8.40 5.39 9.79
N LYS A 168 -7.37 6.14 10.22
CA LYS A 168 -7.06 7.48 9.71
C LYS A 168 -6.83 7.48 8.20
N ALA A 169 -6.13 6.49 7.67
CA ALA A 169 -5.91 6.36 6.23
C ALA A 169 -7.24 6.19 5.47
N LYS A 170 -8.15 5.34 5.96
CA LYS A 170 -9.48 5.15 5.36
C LYS A 170 -10.33 6.41 5.41
N GLU A 171 -10.33 7.13 6.53
CA GLU A 171 -11.04 8.42 6.67
C GLU A 171 -10.55 9.44 5.63
N LYS A 172 -9.22 9.56 5.44
CA LYS A 172 -8.62 10.43 4.43
C LYS A 172 -9.03 10.06 3.00
N ILE A 173 -9.14 8.77 2.68
CA ILE A 173 -9.64 8.30 1.38
C ILE A 173 -11.08 8.79 1.16
N SER A 174 -11.96 8.58 2.14
CA SER A 174 -13.37 8.99 2.08
C SER A 174 -13.52 10.52 1.92
N SER A 175 -12.80 11.31 2.72
CA SER A 175 -12.85 12.78 2.63
C SER A 175 -12.35 13.32 1.27
N SER A 176 -11.34 12.66 0.68
CA SER A 176 -10.80 13.02 -0.64
C SER A 176 -11.81 12.72 -1.76
N MET A 177 -12.59 11.64 -1.65
CA MET A 177 -13.65 11.30 -2.61
C MET A 177 -14.81 12.31 -2.55
N ILE A 178 -15.30 12.63 -1.35
CA ILE A 178 -16.40 13.58 -1.11
C ILE A 178 -16.05 14.99 -1.62
N SER A 179 -14.84 15.48 -1.29
CA SER A 179 -14.36 16.79 -1.74
C SER A 179 -14.32 16.92 -3.27
N LYS A 180 -14.22 15.79 -3.98
CA LYS A 180 -14.11 15.75 -5.43
C LYS A 180 -15.46 15.69 -6.12
N GLU A 181 -16.40 14.91 -5.59
CA GLU A 181 -17.80 14.91 -6.03
C GLU A 181 -18.40 16.31 -5.88
N ALA A 182 -18.18 16.96 -4.74
CA ALA A 182 -18.60 18.35 -4.52
C ALA A 182 -18.04 19.33 -5.59
N LYS A 183 -16.77 19.16 -5.99
CA LYS A 183 -16.14 19.96 -7.06
C LYS A 183 -16.71 19.66 -8.45
N ILE A 184 -17.03 18.40 -8.75
CA ILE A 184 -17.65 17.99 -10.02
C ILE A 184 -19.07 18.58 -10.11
N THR A 185 -19.88 18.43 -9.06
CA THR A 185 -21.24 18.96 -8.98
C THR A 185 -21.25 20.48 -9.11
N LYS A 186 -20.34 21.19 -8.43
CA LYS A 186 -20.18 22.65 -8.56
C LYS A 186 -19.79 23.06 -9.98
N LYS A 187 -18.88 22.34 -10.63
CA LYS A 187 -18.47 22.60 -12.03
C LYS A 187 -19.60 22.33 -13.02
N PHE A 188 -20.43 21.32 -12.76
CA PHE A 188 -21.62 21.03 -13.56
C PHE A 188 -22.67 22.14 -13.43
N LEU A 189 -23.01 22.55 -12.19
CA LEU A 189 -23.93 23.65 -11.91
C LEU A 189 -23.48 24.97 -12.54
N LEU A 190 -22.19 25.31 -12.47
CA LEU A 190 -21.61 26.50 -13.11
C LEU A 190 -21.70 26.44 -14.64
N ARG A 191 -21.56 25.25 -15.25
CA ARG A 191 -21.70 25.06 -16.70
C ARG A 191 -23.16 25.17 -17.16
N SER A 192 -24.11 24.68 -16.38
CA SER A 192 -25.55 24.80 -16.67
C SER A 192 -26.03 26.25 -16.57
N ARG A 193 -25.57 27.00 -15.56
CA ARG A 193 -25.82 28.45 -15.46
C ARG A 193 -25.29 29.24 -16.66
N ARG A 194 -24.07 28.96 -17.12
CA ARG A 194 -23.50 29.61 -18.32
C ARG A 194 -24.25 29.30 -19.62
N LYS A 195 -24.87 28.11 -19.73
CA LYS A 195 -25.73 27.76 -20.88
C LYS A 195 -27.07 28.49 -20.87
N HIS A 196 -27.65 28.73 -19.68
CA HIS A 196 -28.87 29.52 -19.53
C HIS A 196 -28.64 31.00 -19.88
N ILE A 197 -27.59 31.62 -19.32
CA ILE A 197 -27.27 33.04 -19.59
C ILE A 197 -26.98 33.31 -21.08
N ARG A 198 -26.35 32.36 -21.78
CA ARG A 198 -26.07 32.47 -23.23
C ARG A 198 -27.32 32.30 -24.12
N ARG A 199 -28.42 31.75 -23.61
CA ARG A 199 -29.68 31.63 -24.34
C ARG A 199 -30.53 32.88 -24.19
N GLU A 200 -30.48 33.53 -23.03
CA GLU A 200 -31.21 34.79 -22.75
C GLU A 200 -30.57 36.02 -23.43
N THR A 201 -29.28 35.97 -23.77
CA THR A 201 -28.55 37.07 -24.46
C THR A 201 -28.55 36.95 -25.99
N LYS A 202 -29.26 35.96 -26.55
CA LYS A 202 -29.39 35.71 -27.99
C LYS A 202 -30.84 35.78 -28.50
N ALA A 203 -31.78 36.15 -27.64
CA ALA A 203 -33.16 36.51 -27.98
C ALA A 203 -33.30 38.03 -27.88
#